data_AF-A0A3Q9AFF7-F1
#
_entry.id   AF-A0A3Q9AFF7-F1
#
_cell.length_a   1.000
_cell.length_b   1.000
_cell.length_c   1.000
_cell.angle_alpha   90.00
_cell.angle_beta   90.00
_cell.angle_gamma   90.00
#
_symmetry.space_group_name_H-M   'P 1'
#
loop_
_entity.id
_entity.type
_entity.pdbx_description
1 polymer ?
#
loop_
_entity_poly.entity_id
_entity_poly.type
_entity_poly.pdbx_seq_one_letter_code
_entity_poly.pdbx_strand_id
1 'polypeptide(L)'
;MGTSKHRFSSASQALRLGFIAVAIVAAGPLSCVTTDFAIKRWANTRPEADTNISAPVTPQAKPPSISVAKSSSADAGQPASTVAVGSNWQYAKWGMSPQELLQASNGVASETKRESDENKRSALLSAPYQSGPLEFTAFFIFNKQRQLNGIELELKNDDKCPGLVLALTSTYGPPKDTIKSDVTTTFKWWDETRGNVVAYFRIAGYSCRVEYWPLNQPGAPGGL
;
A
#
# COMPACT_ATOMS: atom_id res chain seq x y z
N MET A 1 7.84 36.09 44.34
CA MET A 1 9.12 36.70 43.91
C MET A 1 10.17 35.60 43.85
N GLY A 2 10.55 35.16 42.66
CA GLY A 2 11.57 34.12 42.47
C GLY A 2 12.00 34.13 41.01
N THR A 3 13.11 34.80 40.72
CA THR A 3 13.63 35.00 39.37
C THR A 3 14.66 33.91 39.06
N SER A 4 14.30 32.97 38.17
CA SER A 4 15.24 31.98 37.63
C SER A 4 15.92 32.53 36.38
N LYS A 5 17.24 32.69 36.44
CA LYS A 5 18.11 33.10 35.32
C LYS A 5 18.58 31.85 34.56
N HIS A 6 18.15 31.68 33.32
CA HIS A 6 18.76 30.71 32.40
C HIS A 6 19.83 31.39 31.53
N ARG A 7 21.08 30.93 31.67
CA ARG A 7 22.21 31.27 30.79
C ARG A 7 22.09 30.47 29.50
N PHE A 8 22.07 31.14 28.36
CA PHE A 8 22.35 30.55 27.05
C PHE A 8 23.86 30.44 26.85
N SER A 9 24.36 29.23 26.60
CA SER A 9 25.74 29.00 26.16
C SER A 9 25.71 28.71 24.65
N SER A 10 26.28 29.63 23.88
CA SER A 10 26.47 29.53 22.44
C SER A 10 27.78 28.80 22.16
N ALA A 11 27.73 27.70 21.41
CA ALA A 11 28.91 27.00 20.92
C ALA A 11 28.83 26.90 19.39
N SER A 12 29.49 27.85 18.73
CA SER A 12 29.75 27.84 17.29
C SER A 12 30.76 26.74 16.96
N GLN A 13 30.39 25.77 16.12
CA GLN A 13 31.34 24.85 15.51
C GLN A 13 31.63 25.27 14.07
N ALA A 14 32.92 25.42 13.79
CA ALA A 14 33.48 25.85 12.51
C ALA A 14 33.38 24.74 11.45
N LEU A 15 32.80 25.10 10.30
CA LEU A 15 32.80 24.28 9.07
C LEU A 15 34.18 24.34 8.41
N ARG A 16 34.84 23.17 8.29
CA ARG A 16 36.00 22.98 7.42
C ARG A 16 35.52 22.70 5.99
N LEU A 17 35.79 23.64 5.09
CA LEU A 17 35.63 23.49 3.64
C LEU A 17 36.73 22.55 3.11
N GLY A 18 36.37 21.31 2.80
CA GLY A 18 37.18 20.40 2.00
C GLY A 18 36.84 20.58 0.52
N PHE A 19 37.76 21.12 -0.26
CA PHE A 19 37.66 21.16 -1.71
C PHE A 19 37.79 19.75 -2.28
N ILE A 20 36.74 19.25 -2.95
CA ILE A 20 36.81 18.04 -3.77
C ILE A 20 37.02 18.49 -5.22
N ALA A 21 38.19 18.18 -5.77
CA ALA A 21 38.46 18.30 -7.19
C ALA A 21 37.70 17.18 -7.95
N VAL A 22 36.75 17.57 -8.80
CA VAL A 22 36.05 16.66 -9.71
C VAL A 22 36.81 16.64 -11.03
N ALA A 23 37.40 15.49 -11.37
CA ALA A 23 37.99 15.24 -12.68
C ALA A 23 36.86 15.02 -13.70
N ILE A 24 36.84 15.84 -14.74
CA ILE A 24 35.93 15.73 -15.89
C ILE A 24 36.50 14.65 -16.82
N VAL A 25 35.80 13.52 -16.95
CA VAL A 25 36.09 12.51 -17.98
C VAL A 25 35.40 12.91 -19.28
N ALA A 26 36.20 13.01 -20.34
CA ALA A 26 35.79 13.44 -21.66
C ALA A 26 34.78 12.49 -22.32
N ALA A 27 33.83 13.10 -23.04
CA ALA A 27 32.79 12.46 -23.82
C ALA A 27 33.36 11.74 -25.06
N GLY A 28 32.92 10.50 -25.28
CA GLY A 28 33.07 9.79 -26.56
C GLY A 28 31.87 10.07 -27.49
N PRO A 29 32.03 9.93 -28.82
CA PRO A 29 31.01 10.28 -29.80
C PRO A 29 29.83 9.30 -29.80
N LEU A 30 28.62 9.86 -29.72
CA LEU A 30 27.35 9.19 -29.95
C LEU A 30 27.24 8.80 -31.43
N SER A 31 27.24 7.50 -31.72
CA SER A 31 26.82 6.98 -33.01
C SER A 31 25.30 6.93 -33.06
N CYS A 32 24.69 7.80 -33.87
CA CYS A 32 23.27 7.76 -34.16
C CYS A 32 22.96 6.54 -35.03
N VAL A 33 22.22 5.57 -34.50
CA VAL A 33 21.55 4.53 -35.30
C VAL A 33 20.15 5.02 -35.59
N THR A 34 19.91 5.45 -36.83
CA THR A 34 18.58 5.74 -37.36
C THR A 34 17.93 4.43 -37.77
N THR A 35 16.94 3.96 -37.00
CA THR A 35 16.04 2.89 -37.44
C THR A 35 14.79 3.50 -38.06
N ASP A 36 14.68 3.34 -39.38
CA ASP A 36 13.48 3.59 -40.18
C ASP A 36 12.30 2.77 -39.64
N PHE A 37 11.24 3.45 -39.18
CA PHE A 37 9.94 2.83 -38.91
C PHE A 37 9.00 3.12 -40.08
N ALA A 38 8.84 2.11 -40.94
CA ALA A 38 7.83 2.11 -42.00
C ALA A 38 6.41 2.04 -41.39
N ILE A 39 5.63 3.12 -41.57
CA ILE A 39 4.22 3.18 -41.19
C ILE A 39 3.41 2.39 -42.24
N LYS A 40 3.08 1.13 -41.92
CA LYS A 40 2.10 0.35 -42.69
C LYS A 40 0.69 0.75 -42.26
N ARG A 41 0.03 1.53 -43.12
CA ARG A 41 -1.37 1.96 -43.01
C ARG A 41 -2.29 0.75 -43.24
N TRP A 42 -3.01 0.32 -42.21
CA TRP A 42 -4.10 -0.66 -42.34
C TRP A 42 -5.43 0.06 -42.28
N ALA A 43 -6.20 -0.02 -43.37
CA ALA A 43 -7.61 0.34 -43.40
C ALA A 43 -8.40 -0.93 -43.04
N ASN A 44 -9.14 -0.91 -41.93
CA ASN A 44 -10.07 -1.97 -41.58
C ASN A 44 -11.48 -1.38 -41.42
N THR A 45 -12.33 -1.80 -42.35
CA THR A 45 -13.80 -1.75 -42.35
C THR A 45 -14.38 -2.34 -41.08
N ARG A 46 -15.38 -1.66 -40.53
CA ARG A 46 -16.10 -1.98 -39.28
C ARG A 46 -17.34 -2.84 -39.62
N PRO A 47 -17.50 -4.05 -39.07
CA PRO A 47 -18.80 -4.71 -39.03
C PRO A 47 -19.54 -4.32 -37.75
N GLU A 48 -20.80 -3.94 -37.90
CA GLU A 48 -21.77 -3.83 -36.80
C GLU A 48 -22.03 -5.24 -36.25
N ALA A 49 -21.90 -5.40 -34.93
CA ALA A 49 -22.36 -6.59 -34.23
C ALA A 49 -23.03 -6.16 -32.94
N ASP A 50 -24.34 -6.36 -32.91
CA ASP A 50 -25.14 -6.44 -31.70
C ASP A 50 -24.53 -7.50 -30.77
N THR A 51 -24.22 -7.13 -29.53
CA THR A 51 -24.02 -8.14 -28.48
C THR A 51 -24.37 -7.60 -27.11
N ASN A 52 -25.34 -8.27 -26.51
CA ASN A 52 -25.73 -8.21 -25.12
C ASN A 52 -24.56 -8.74 -24.25
N ILE A 53 -23.74 -7.84 -23.71
CA ILE A 53 -22.57 -8.18 -22.87
C ILE A 53 -23.03 -8.22 -21.41
N SER A 54 -23.19 -9.44 -20.90
CA SER A 54 -23.19 -9.68 -19.46
C SER A 54 -21.82 -9.28 -18.90
N ALA A 55 -21.82 -8.51 -17.80
CA ALA A 55 -20.61 -7.99 -17.18
C ALA A 55 -19.61 -9.11 -16.84
N PRO A 56 -18.30 -8.91 -17.09
CA PRO A 56 -17.29 -9.89 -16.75
C PRO A 56 -17.22 -10.07 -15.23
N VAL A 57 -17.33 -11.33 -14.79
CA VAL A 57 -17.05 -11.73 -13.40
C VAL A 57 -15.56 -11.51 -13.15
N THR A 58 -15.23 -10.51 -12.33
CA THR A 58 -13.85 -10.20 -11.95
C THR A 58 -13.20 -11.42 -11.27
N PRO A 59 -12.01 -11.88 -11.73
CA PRO A 59 -11.27 -12.97 -11.09
C PRO A 59 -11.04 -12.67 -9.61
N GLN A 60 -11.51 -13.57 -8.75
CA GLN A 60 -11.41 -13.46 -7.31
C GLN A 60 -9.92 -13.52 -6.91
N ALA A 61 -9.38 -12.44 -6.36
CA ALA A 61 -8.04 -12.41 -5.81
C ALA A 61 -7.90 -13.47 -4.71
N LYS A 62 -7.11 -14.52 -4.98
CA LYS A 62 -6.80 -15.56 -4.01
C LYS A 62 -5.87 -14.96 -2.94
N PRO A 63 -6.21 -15.02 -1.65
CA PRO A 63 -5.36 -14.47 -0.60
C PRO A 63 -3.99 -15.16 -0.60
N PRO A 64 -2.92 -14.45 -0.20
CA PRO A 64 -1.61 -15.07 -0.08
C PRO A 64 -1.69 -16.09 1.06
N SER A 65 -1.56 -17.37 0.72
CA SER A 65 -1.20 -18.36 1.72
C SER A 65 0.20 -18.00 2.21
N ILE A 66 0.29 -17.34 3.37
CA ILE A 66 1.54 -17.33 4.13
C ILE A 66 1.82 -18.79 4.43
N SER A 67 2.69 -19.39 3.62
CA SER A 67 3.08 -20.78 3.77
C SER A 67 3.95 -20.82 5.01
N VAL A 68 3.34 -21.23 6.12
CA VAL A 68 4.07 -21.57 7.34
C VAL A 68 5.08 -22.64 6.94
N ALA A 69 6.37 -22.30 6.97
CA ALA A 69 7.44 -23.24 6.72
C ALA A 69 7.29 -24.41 7.70
N LYS A 70 7.11 -25.61 7.15
CA LYS A 70 7.00 -26.85 7.91
C LYS A 70 8.37 -27.18 8.50
N SER A 71 8.64 -26.67 9.69
CA SER A 71 9.83 -27.07 10.46
C SER A 71 9.59 -28.48 10.99
N SER A 72 10.28 -29.46 10.40
CA SER A 72 10.27 -30.86 10.80
C SER A 72 11.29 -31.06 11.91
N SER A 73 10.87 -30.97 13.16
CA SER A 73 11.57 -31.59 14.29
C SER A 73 10.56 -32.38 15.11
N ALA A 74 10.74 -33.69 15.12
CA ALA A 74 10.02 -34.59 16.01
C ALA A 74 10.44 -34.28 17.45
N ASP A 75 9.53 -33.67 18.21
CA ASP A 75 9.60 -33.70 19.67
C ASP A 75 8.18 -33.73 20.24
N ALA A 76 8.00 -34.56 21.26
CA ALA A 76 6.71 -34.95 21.79
C ALA A 76 6.11 -33.83 22.65
N GLY A 77 4.85 -33.46 22.38
CA GLY A 77 3.99 -32.82 23.37
C GLY A 77 3.92 -31.28 23.37
N GLN A 78 3.87 -30.61 22.22
CA GLN A 78 3.41 -29.22 22.15
C GLN A 78 1.92 -29.11 21.80
N PRO A 79 1.13 -28.31 22.55
CA PRO A 79 -0.28 -28.06 22.22
C PRO A 79 -0.35 -27.39 20.84
N ALA A 80 -1.27 -27.89 20.01
CA ALA A 80 -1.53 -27.36 18.68
C ALA A 80 -1.74 -25.84 18.77
N SER A 81 -0.86 -25.07 18.14
CA SER A 81 -1.07 -23.64 17.94
C SER A 81 -2.20 -23.48 16.93
N THR A 82 -3.42 -23.36 17.44
CA THR A 82 -4.57 -22.90 16.68
C THR A 82 -4.22 -21.49 16.22
N VAL A 83 -3.75 -21.33 14.98
CA VAL A 83 -3.61 -20.00 14.37
C VAL A 83 -5.01 -19.45 14.33
N ALA A 84 -5.30 -18.45 15.17
CA ALA A 84 -6.61 -17.84 15.26
C ALA A 84 -7.04 -17.39 13.86
N VAL A 85 -7.94 -18.16 13.23
CA VAL A 85 -8.61 -17.83 11.99
C VAL A 85 -9.55 -16.68 12.33
N GLY A 86 -9.02 -15.46 12.42
CA GLY A 86 -9.81 -14.34 12.92
C GLY A 86 -9.08 -13.04 13.26
N SER A 87 -7.76 -12.92 13.10
CA SER A 87 -7.10 -11.62 13.38
C SER A 87 -6.56 -10.90 12.14
N ASN A 88 -6.86 -11.41 10.94
CA ASN A 88 -6.36 -10.82 9.70
C ASN A 88 -7.53 -10.21 8.90
N TRP A 89 -7.38 -8.99 8.40
CA TRP A 89 -8.40 -8.27 7.61
C TRP A 89 -8.73 -8.96 6.28
N GLN A 90 -7.92 -9.94 5.86
CA GLN A 90 -7.99 -10.64 4.57
C GLN A 90 -9.27 -11.47 4.34
N TYR A 91 -10.19 -11.56 5.31
CA TYR A 91 -11.55 -12.04 5.04
C TYR A 91 -12.36 -11.08 4.15
N ALA A 92 -11.95 -9.82 4.09
CA ALA A 92 -12.57 -8.77 3.30
C ALA A 92 -12.39 -9.01 1.80
N LYS A 93 -13.45 -8.80 1.02
CA LYS A 93 -13.42 -8.86 -0.45
C LYS A 93 -13.91 -7.54 -1.03
N TRP A 94 -13.25 -7.09 -2.10
CA TRP A 94 -13.69 -5.91 -2.84
C TRP A 94 -15.15 -6.05 -3.27
N GLY A 95 -15.91 -4.97 -3.13
CA GLY A 95 -17.35 -4.95 -3.43
C GLY A 95 -18.26 -5.31 -2.25
N MET A 96 -17.75 -5.90 -1.16
CA MET A 96 -18.58 -6.23 0.02
C MET A 96 -19.25 -4.98 0.60
N SER A 97 -20.52 -5.12 0.96
CA SER A 97 -21.22 -4.17 1.82
C SER A 97 -20.68 -4.22 3.26
N PRO A 98 -20.94 -3.20 4.10
CA PRO A 98 -20.57 -3.25 5.52
C PRO A 98 -21.16 -4.46 6.25
N GLN A 99 -22.40 -4.82 5.96
CA GLN A 99 -23.07 -5.96 6.59
C GLN A 99 -22.42 -7.30 6.22
N GLU A 100 -22.12 -7.50 4.94
CA GLU A 100 -21.41 -8.70 4.48
C GLU A 100 -20.02 -8.79 5.10
N LEU A 101 -19.31 -7.66 5.18
CA LEU A 101 -17.98 -7.62 5.80
C LEU A 101 -18.04 -7.94 7.29
N LEU A 102 -19.03 -7.41 8.01
CA LEU A 102 -19.22 -7.69 9.42
C LEU A 102 -19.47 -9.19 9.67
N GLN A 103 -20.31 -9.81 8.84
CA GLN A 103 -20.54 -11.26 8.86
C GLN A 103 -19.25 -12.05 8.55
N ALA A 104 -18.54 -11.68 7.48
CA ALA A 104 -17.28 -12.32 7.09
C ALA A 104 -16.18 -12.21 8.16
N SER A 105 -16.24 -11.15 8.99
CA SER A 105 -15.28 -10.93 10.08
C SER A 105 -15.51 -11.82 11.29
N ASN A 106 -16.63 -12.54 11.38
CA ASN A 106 -17.04 -13.29 12.58
C ASN A 106 -16.99 -12.43 13.87
N GLY A 107 -17.40 -11.17 13.77
CA GLY A 107 -17.47 -10.23 14.91
C GLY A 107 -16.16 -9.54 15.28
N VAL A 108 -15.08 -9.77 14.51
CA VAL A 108 -13.78 -9.10 14.74
C VAL A 108 -13.82 -7.65 14.29
N ALA A 109 -14.54 -7.37 13.20
CA ALA A 109 -14.78 -5.99 12.78
C ALA A 109 -15.87 -5.36 13.66
N SER A 110 -15.67 -4.09 14.00
CA SER A 110 -16.62 -3.27 14.76
C SER A 110 -16.96 -2.02 13.99
N GLU A 111 -18.12 -1.42 14.27
CA GLU A 111 -18.48 -0.11 13.74
C GLU A 111 -17.46 0.95 14.16
N THR A 112 -17.11 1.82 13.22
CA THR A 112 -16.28 2.99 13.49
C THR A 112 -16.87 4.22 12.83
N LYS A 113 -16.64 5.38 13.42
CA LYS A 113 -17.07 6.67 12.90
C LYS A 113 -15.83 7.50 12.63
N ARG A 114 -15.08 7.11 11.60
CA ARG A 114 -14.06 7.99 11.02
C ARG A 114 -14.75 8.78 9.93
N GLU A 115 -14.79 10.10 10.13
CA GLU A 115 -15.46 10.99 9.18
C GLU A 115 -14.86 10.85 7.79
N SER A 116 -15.73 11.08 6.82
CA SER A 116 -15.38 10.99 5.42
C SER A 116 -14.32 12.02 5.07
N ASP A 117 -13.32 11.62 4.27
CA ASP A 117 -12.51 12.61 3.57
C ASP A 117 -13.37 13.43 2.58
N GLU A 118 -12.82 14.52 2.05
CA GLU A 118 -13.47 15.36 1.03
C GLU A 118 -13.93 14.54 -0.20
N ASN A 119 -13.35 13.36 -0.42
CA ASN A 119 -13.68 12.45 -1.52
C ASN A 119 -14.89 11.55 -1.24
N LYS A 120 -15.61 11.76 -0.13
CA LYS A 120 -16.76 10.94 0.29
C LYS A 120 -16.40 9.49 0.60
N ARG A 121 -15.15 9.20 0.99
CA ARG A 121 -14.72 7.87 1.44
C ARG A 121 -14.90 7.79 2.96
N SER A 122 -15.82 6.94 3.39
CA SER A 122 -16.07 6.72 4.82
C SER A 122 -15.49 5.39 5.27
N ALA A 123 -14.72 5.40 6.37
CA ALA A 123 -14.43 4.17 7.08
C ALA A 123 -15.60 3.86 8.02
N LEU A 124 -16.37 2.82 7.70
CA LEU A 124 -17.57 2.45 8.47
C LEU A 124 -17.30 1.34 9.48
N LEU A 125 -16.27 0.52 9.20
CA LEU A 125 -15.86 -0.59 10.05
C LEU A 125 -14.36 -0.49 10.32
N SER A 126 -13.93 -1.00 11.47
CA SER A 126 -12.51 -1.22 11.77
C SER A 126 -12.28 -2.55 12.48
N ALA A 127 -11.05 -3.05 12.43
CA ALA A 127 -10.63 -4.27 13.11
C ALA A 127 -9.17 -4.13 13.60
N PRO A 128 -8.79 -4.75 14.73
CA PRO A 128 -7.39 -4.87 15.10
C PRO A 128 -6.66 -5.81 14.13
N TYR A 129 -5.42 -5.49 13.77
CA TYR A 129 -4.57 -6.36 12.96
C TYR A 129 -3.13 -6.34 13.47
N GLN A 130 -2.48 -7.49 13.46
CA GLN A 130 -1.08 -7.61 13.85
C GLN A 130 -0.31 -8.41 12.80
N SER A 131 0.88 -7.92 12.44
CA SER A 131 1.82 -8.60 11.55
C SER A 131 3.22 -8.57 12.16
N GLY A 132 3.63 -9.67 12.77
CA GLY A 132 4.87 -9.73 13.54
C GLY A 132 4.89 -8.67 14.66
N PRO A 133 5.92 -7.80 14.72
CA PRO A 133 6.02 -6.76 15.74
C PRO A 133 5.19 -5.50 15.42
N LEU A 134 4.48 -5.46 14.30
CA LEU A 134 3.71 -4.31 13.85
C LEU A 134 2.24 -4.48 14.22
N GLU A 135 1.68 -3.50 14.92
CA GLU A 135 0.28 -3.47 15.32
C GLU A 135 -0.44 -2.37 14.56
N PHE A 136 -1.61 -2.71 14.04
CA PHE A 136 -2.41 -1.84 13.20
C PHE A 136 -3.85 -1.75 13.69
N THR A 137 -4.50 -0.68 13.27
CA THR A 137 -5.95 -0.65 13.13
C THR A 137 -6.26 -0.70 11.64
N ALA A 138 -6.99 -1.73 11.22
CA ALA A 138 -7.51 -1.83 9.86
C ALA A 138 -8.82 -1.07 9.76
N PHE A 139 -8.90 -0.10 8.86
CA PHE A 139 -10.09 0.67 8.52
C PHE A 139 -10.59 0.23 7.15
N PHE A 140 -11.87 -0.11 7.09
CA PHE A 140 -12.52 -0.58 5.86
C PHE A 140 -13.22 0.59 5.18
N ILE A 141 -12.70 0.97 4.01
CA ILE A 141 -13.11 2.16 3.27
C ILE A 141 -14.18 1.79 2.25
N PHE A 142 -15.31 2.49 2.32
CA PHE A 142 -16.44 2.26 1.43
C PHE A 142 -16.64 3.42 0.44
N ASN A 143 -17.02 3.07 -0.79
CA ASN A 143 -17.39 4.05 -1.81
C ASN A 143 -18.81 4.61 -1.59
N LYS A 144 -19.27 5.48 -2.49
CA LYS A 144 -20.62 6.09 -2.44
C LYS A 144 -21.76 5.07 -2.54
N GLN A 145 -21.51 3.92 -3.18
CA GLN A 145 -22.44 2.79 -3.28
C GLN A 145 -22.39 1.88 -2.04
N ARG A 146 -21.65 2.27 -1.00
CA ARG A 146 -21.41 1.49 0.23
C ARG A 146 -20.78 0.12 -0.05
N GLN A 147 -19.88 0.06 -1.03
CA GLN A 147 -19.12 -1.13 -1.34
C GLN A 147 -17.66 -0.92 -0.92
N LEU A 148 -17.06 -1.95 -0.32
CA LEU A 148 -15.67 -1.94 0.09
C LEU A 148 -14.78 -1.72 -1.13
N ASN A 149 -14.06 -0.60 -1.13
CA ASN A 149 -13.17 -0.24 -2.23
C ASN A 149 -11.75 0.09 -1.75
N GLY A 150 -11.50 0.11 -0.45
CA GLY A 150 -10.16 0.27 0.10
C GLY A 150 -10.02 -0.29 1.50
N ILE A 151 -8.80 -0.59 1.89
CA ILE A 151 -8.45 -0.96 3.27
C ILE A 151 -7.25 -0.12 3.67
N GLU A 152 -7.37 0.59 4.78
CA GLU A 152 -6.29 1.37 5.37
C GLU A 152 -5.78 0.66 6.62
N LEU A 153 -4.50 0.40 6.72
CA LEU A 153 -3.82 -0.12 7.90
C LEU A 153 -3.03 1.02 8.53
N GLU A 154 -3.58 1.60 9.59
CA GLU A 154 -2.90 2.63 10.36
C GLU A 154 -2.03 1.98 11.43
N LEU A 155 -0.72 2.28 11.40
CA LEU A 155 0.23 1.73 12.37
C LEU A 155 0.04 2.43 13.71
N LYS A 156 -0.03 1.67 14.81
CA LYS A 156 -0.25 2.24 16.15
C LYS A 156 0.99 2.92 16.74
N ASN A 157 2.18 2.53 16.30
CA ASN A 157 3.45 3.03 16.82
C ASN A 157 4.32 3.55 15.66
N ASP A 158 4.44 4.87 15.57
CA ASP A 158 5.11 5.54 14.47
C ASP A 158 6.64 5.36 14.47
N ASP A 159 7.25 5.00 15.61
CA ASP A 159 8.67 4.64 15.66
C ASP A 159 8.97 3.39 14.83
N LYS A 160 7.93 2.58 14.55
CA LYS A 160 8.04 1.37 13.72
C LYS A 160 7.80 1.63 12.23
N CYS A 161 7.57 2.88 11.81
CA CYS A 161 7.39 3.22 10.39
C CYS A 161 8.55 2.78 9.48
N PRO A 162 9.84 2.90 9.85
CA PRO A 162 10.93 2.36 9.05
C PRO A 162 10.84 0.84 8.88
N GLY A 163 10.47 0.12 9.95
CA GLY A 163 10.26 -1.32 9.92
C GLY A 163 9.10 -1.74 9.00
N LEU A 164 8.04 -0.94 8.94
CA LEU A 164 6.92 -1.16 8.01
C LEU A 164 7.36 -1.09 6.54
N VAL A 165 8.18 -0.09 6.17
CA VAL A 165 8.71 0.02 4.80
C VAL A 165 9.58 -1.18 4.43
N LEU A 166 10.43 -1.64 5.36
CA LEU A 166 11.24 -2.85 5.17
C LEU A 166 10.36 -4.10 4.98
N ALA A 167 9.30 -4.26 5.78
CA ALA A 167 8.37 -5.38 5.67
C ALA A 167 7.63 -5.38 4.33
N LEU A 168 7.16 -4.21 3.87
CA LEU A 168 6.53 -4.07 2.55
C LEU A 168 7.53 -4.37 1.43
N THR A 169 8.75 -3.85 1.51
CA THR A 169 9.78 -4.08 0.50
C THR A 169 10.20 -5.56 0.43
N SER A 170 10.27 -6.23 1.58
CA SER A 170 10.52 -7.68 1.64
C SER A 170 9.39 -8.49 1.01
N THR A 171 8.15 -8.04 1.17
CA THR A 171 6.95 -8.77 0.67
C THR A 171 6.69 -8.53 -0.83
N TYR A 172 6.83 -7.29 -1.29
CA TYR A 172 6.42 -6.84 -2.63
C TYR A 172 7.60 -6.47 -3.55
N GLY A 173 8.83 -6.53 -3.05
CA GLY A 173 10.02 -6.02 -3.74
C GLY A 173 10.15 -4.49 -3.64
N PRO A 174 11.06 -3.87 -4.41
CA PRO A 174 11.22 -2.41 -4.42
C PRO A 174 9.95 -1.72 -4.94
N PRO A 175 9.61 -0.52 -4.42
CA PRO A 175 8.45 0.22 -4.89
C PRO A 175 8.60 0.59 -6.36
N LYS A 176 7.50 0.53 -7.11
CA LYS A 176 7.46 0.87 -8.54
C LYS A 176 7.29 2.38 -8.75
N ASP A 177 6.75 3.08 -7.77
CA ASP A 177 6.61 4.53 -7.77
C ASP A 177 6.95 5.08 -6.38
N THR A 178 7.57 6.25 -6.35
CA THR A 178 8.08 6.92 -5.15
C THR A 178 7.88 8.42 -5.26
N ILE A 179 7.09 8.98 -4.35
CA ILE A 179 6.86 10.42 -4.24
C ILE A 179 7.36 10.87 -2.88
N LYS A 180 8.30 11.82 -2.86
CA LYS A 180 8.89 12.36 -1.63
C LYS A 180 8.81 13.87 -1.65
N SER A 181 8.39 14.45 -0.53
CA SER A 181 8.50 15.86 -0.20
C SER A 181 9.03 15.99 1.22
N ASP A 182 9.25 17.22 1.68
CA ASP A 182 9.69 17.49 3.06
C ASP A 182 8.67 17.01 4.10
N VAL A 183 7.38 16.95 3.73
CA VAL A 183 6.28 16.64 4.64
C VAL A 183 5.74 15.24 4.42
N THR A 184 5.74 14.73 3.18
CA THR A 184 5.09 13.47 2.82
C THR A 184 6.02 12.51 2.09
N THR A 185 5.88 11.23 2.39
CA THR A 185 6.55 10.15 1.65
C THR A 185 5.52 9.11 1.25
N THR A 186 5.47 8.80 -0.05
CA THR A 186 4.62 7.77 -0.62
C THR A 186 5.46 6.76 -1.38
N PHE A 187 5.21 5.48 -1.14
CA PHE A 187 5.74 4.37 -1.95
C PHE A 187 4.57 3.55 -2.47
N LYS A 188 4.62 3.12 -3.73
CA LYS A 188 3.56 2.30 -4.33
C LYS A 188 4.10 1.02 -4.95
N TRP A 189 3.29 -0.03 -4.81
CA TRP A 189 3.49 -1.34 -5.40
C TRP A 189 2.22 -1.76 -6.13
N TRP A 190 2.41 -2.51 -7.23
CA TRP A 190 1.34 -3.14 -7.99
C TRP A 190 1.47 -4.64 -7.78
N ASP A 191 0.54 -5.21 -7.02
CA ASP A 191 0.46 -6.65 -6.81
C ASP A 191 -0.54 -7.25 -7.79
N GLU A 192 -0.05 -7.51 -8.99
CA GLU A 192 -0.84 -8.09 -10.08
C GLU A 192 -1.37 -9.48 -9.72
N THR A 193 -0.59 -10.27 -8.97
CA THR A 193 -0.96 -11.60 -8.49
C THR A 193 -2.23 -11.60 -7.65
N ARG A 194 -2.40 -10.59 -6.79
CA ARG A 194 -3.57 -10.43 -5.93
C ARG A 194 -4.52 -9.34 -6.40
N GLY A 195 -4.29 -8.76 -7.57
CA GLY A 195 -5.11 -7.68 -8.12
C GLY A 195 -5.24 -6.49 -7.16
N ASN A 196 -4.15 -6.08 -6.50
CA ASN A 196 -4.16 -4.96 -5.56
C ASN A 196 -3.12 -3.89 -5.93
N VAL A 197 -3.45 -2.64 -5.64
CA VAL A 197 -2.46 -1.57 -5.48
C VAL A 197 -2.20 -1.41 -3.98
N VAL A 198 -0.92 -1.40 -3.60
CA VAL A 198 -0.48 -1.18 -2.22
C VAL A 198 0.25 0.15 -2.18
N ALA A 199 -0.14 1.03 -1.28
CA ALA A 199 0.50 2.33 -1.09
C ALA A 199 0.89 2.51 0.36
N TYR A 200 2.16 2.80 0.62
CA TYR A 200 2.63 3.31 1.90
C TYR A 200 2.52 4.83 1.87
N PHE A 201 1.98 5.41 2.94
CA PHE A 201 1.91 6.85 3.12
C PHE A 201 2.44 7.24 4.50
N ARG A 202 3.32 8.23 4.55
CA ARG A 202 3.83 8.82 5.78
C ARG A 202 3.72 10.34 5.72
N ILE A 203 3.23 10.92 6.81
CA ILE A 203 3.34 12.35 7.09
C ILE A 203 4.40 12.52 8.18
N ALA A 204 5.40 13.36 7.95
CA ALA A 204 6.46 13.63 8.91
C ALA A 204 5.88 14.17 10.23
N GLY A 205 6.24 13.55 11.35
CA GLY A 205 5.80 13.96 12.69
C GLY A 205 4.36 13.56 13.06
N TYR A 206 3.65 12.84 12.20
CA TYR A 206 2.30 12.34 12.46
C TYR A 206 2.29 10.82 12.48
N SER A 207 1.81 10.18 11.41
CA SER A 207 1.69 8.73 11.34
C SER A 207 2.12 8.16 10.00
N CYS A 208 2.27 6.84 9.95
CA CYS A 208 2.33 6.09 8.70
C CYS A 208 1.22 5.05 8.60
N ARG A 209 0.78 4.84 7.37
CA ARG A 209 -0.27 3.89 7.04
C ARG A 209 0.03 3.15 5.73
N VAL A 210 -0.66 2.04 5.54
CA VAL A 210 -0.69 1.30 4.28
C VAL A 210 -2.10 1.28 3.75
N GLU A 211 -2.28 1.61 2.49
CA GLU A 211 -3.56 1.55 1.81
C GLU A 211 -3.53 0.43 0.77
N TYR A 212 -4.61 -0.34 0.72
CA TYR A 212 -4.89 -1.36 -0.28
C TYR A 212 -6.10 -0.95 -1.09
N TRP A 213 -5.99 -1.05 -2.40
CA TRP A 213 -7.07 -0.75 -3.36
C TRP A 213 -7.14 -1.87 -4.40
N PRO A 214 -8.32 -2.14 -5.01
CA PRO A 214 -8.38 -3.03 -6.17
C PRO A 214 -7.54 -2.47 -7.32
N LEU A 215 -6.78 -3.34 -7.98
CA LEU A 215 -6.07 -3.01 -9.21
C LEU A 215 -7.06 -3.03 -10.38
N ASN A 216 -7.48 -1.84 -10.81
CA ASN A 216 -8.34 -1.71 -11.98
C ASN A 216 -7.53 -1.96 -13.26
N GLN A 217 -8.11 -2.73 -14.19
CA GLN A 217 -7.54 -2.90 -15.51
C GLN A 217 -7.70 -1.61 -16.33
N PRO A 218 -6.70 -1.23 -17.14
CA PRO A 218 -6.85 -0.14 -18.12
C PRO A 218 -8.09 -0.37 -19.00
N GLY A 219 -8.83 0.69 -19.30
CA GLY A 219 -10.06 0.62 -20.09
C GLY A 219 -11.30 0.07 -19.36
N ALA A 220 -11.20 -0.30 -18.07
CA ALA A 220 -12.39 -0.53 -17.25
C ALA A 220 -13.20 0.78 -17.09
N PRO A 221 -14.53 0.73 -16.90
CA PRO A 221 -15.34 1.93 -16.69
C PRO A 221 -14.77 2.82 -15.57
N GLY A 222 -14.39 4.05 -15.91
CA GLY A 222 -13.77 5.01 -14.99
C GLY A 222 -12.23 5.01 -14.97
N GLY A 223 -11.57 4.14 -15.72
CA GLY A 223 -10.15 4.23 -16.07
C GLY A 223 -9.96 4.98 -17.39
N LEU A 224 -8.91 5.80 -17.48
CA LEU A 224 -8.42 6.35 -18.76
C LEU A 224 -7.77 5.27 -19.63
#